data_AF-A0A1Q3WDC8-F1
#
_entry.id   AF-A0A1Q3WDC8-F1
#
_cell.length_a   1.000
_cell.length_b   1.000
_cell.length_c   1.000
_cell.angle_alpha   90.00
_cell.angle_beta   90.00
_cell.angle_gamma   90.00
#
_symmetry.space_group_name_H-M   'P 1'
#
loop_
_entity.id
_entity.type
_entity.pdbx_description
1 polymer ?
#
loop_
_entity_poly.entity_id
_entity_poly.type
_entity_poly.pdbx_seq_one_letter_code
_entity_poly.pdbx_strand_id
1 'polypeptide(L)'
;MGLTNKAHQYLQQDDTESVEALFGGPPTDISLFYPDRSEFHVSEVANFTHVAFAYDLAKNKPDAAETRLRLLTELGYHTKEQLRSLKQELDFARMRYNLSQLQEGLANAINIEGSFRAGNQQTNEPPVFQHPEIQWLYQYGYTIPTDKVATLLALPRPSLTTDLSTVLLDTIYRYEHFQEEDWDEKRHNFASHALLLATELQAHECLEAVLETLRQGGDFREFWWGDYTDDFYVPYFRRLLPQQADALKAFMLEPDVNTYSKSTISNAWEQAVQDYPEWKPLAQTWYADVFAYFLNHADDEDLLDADLIAFMISDVTTLHLTELMPLIRTAYARNLVTLNIQGDLADVEREMIKRSLPPDHRPLRSIREQYEYLRDPSAWHKTHPDPELEAWREARKEYLLNNPKESEWDFLDDEDDDTPPNGALFPSQRSSYPMPRQVQPTPGRNDKVSVRYTDGKVVKDVKYKKVEADILAGKCVLV
;
A
#
# COMPACT_ATOMS: atom_id res chain seq x y z
N MET A 1 -23.19 39.64 -19.03
CA MET A 1 -21.71 39.50 -19.10
C MET A 1 -20.95 40.01 -17.88
N GLY A 2 -21.58 40.46 -16.77
CA GLY A 2 -20.83 40.99 -15.60
C GLY A 2 -20.55 39.99 -14.46
N LEU A 3 -21.51 39.13 -14.12
CA LEU A 3 -21.43 38.27 -12.93
C LEU A 3 -20.52 37.05 -13.13
N THR A 4 -20.61 36.36 -14.27
CA THR A 4 -19.76 35.19 -14.58
C THR A 4 -18.28 35.55 -14.64
N ASN A 5 -17.92 36.69 -15.23
CA ASN A 5 -16.53 37.15 -15.27
C ASN A 5 -16.00 37.49 -13.87
N LYS A 6 -16.84 38.08 -13.02
CA LYS A 6 -16.49 38.39 -11.64
C LYS A 6 -16.32 37.10 -10.80
N ALA A 7 -17.18 36.11 -11.02
CA ALA A 7 -17.03 34.80 -10.40
C ALA A 7 -15.71 34.12 -10.80
N HIS A 8 -15.33 34.21 -12.08
CA HIS A 8 -14.06 33.66 -12.54
C HIS A 8 -12.86 34.33 -11.85
N GLN A 9 -12.90 35.64 -11.62
CA GLN A 9 -11.85 36.35 -10.85
C GLN A 9 -11.76 35.87 -9.39
N TYR A 10 -12.88 35.58 -8.74
CA TYR A 10 -12.88 35.02 -7.39
C TYR A 10 -12.31 33.60 -7.38
N LEU A 11 -12.67 32.76 -8.35
CA LEU A 11 -12.14 31.40 -8.48
C LEU A 11 -10.63 31.37 -8.75
N GLN A 12 -10.07 32.35 -9.47
CA GLN A 12 -8.62 32.50 -9.64
C GLN A 12 -7.88 32.76 -8.33
N GLN A 13 -8.58 33.23 -7.31
CA GLN A 13 -8.07 33.50 -5.96
C GLN A 13 -8.48 32.41 -4.96
N ASP A 14 -9.08 31.31 -5.45
CA ASP A 14 -9.67 30.24 -4.63
C ASP A 14 -10.77 30.71 -3.66
N ASP A 15 -11.38 31.87 -3.93
CA ASP A 15 -12.39 32.50 -3.09
C ASP A 15 -13.80 32.00 -3.46
N THR A 16 -14.09 30.76 -3.07
CA THR A 16 -15.39 30.13 -3.32
C THR A 16 -16.53 30.76 -2.52
N GLU A 17 -16.25 31.39 -1.38
CA GLU A 17 -17.26 32.08 -0.56
C GLU A 17 -17.78 33.33 -1.26
N SER A 18 -16.90 34.13 -1.86
CA SER A 18 -17.32 35.28 -2.66
C SER A 18 -18.09 34.89 -3.92
N VAL A 19 -17.82 33.71 -4.48
CA VAL A 19 -18.62 33.14 -5.58
C VAL A 19 -20.04 32.81 -5.09
N GLU A 20 -20.16 32.11 -3.97
CA GLU A 20 -21.46 31.79 -3.37
C GLU A 20 -22.23 33.07 -3.00
N ALA A 21 -21.58 34.06 -2.39
CA ALA A 21 -22.19 35.34 -2.06
C ALA A 21 -22.63 36.12 -3.29
N LEU A 22 -21.89 36.03 -4.40
CA LEU A 22 -22.22 36.69 -5.67
C LEU A 22 -23.49 36.12 -6.30
N PHE A 23 -23.72 34.81 -6.15
CA PHE A 23 -24.89 34.12 -6.70
C PHE A 23 -26.01 33.94 -5.67
N GLY A 24 -25.77 34.12 -4.36
CA GLY A 24 -26.75 33.82 -3.31
C GLY A 24 -26.82 32.33 -2.97
N GLY A 25 -25.74 31.59 -3.23
CA GLY A 25 -25.58 30.16 -3.01
C GLY A 25 -24.64 29.53 -4.06
N PRO A 26 -24.44 28.20 -4.01
CA PRO A 26 -23.64 27.50 -5.00
C PRO A 26 -24.19 27.70 -6.42
N PRO A 27 -23.33 27.92 -7.44
CA PRO A 27 -23.76 28.16 -8.81
C PRO A 27 -24.27 26.87 -9.48
N THR A 28 -25.48 26.44 -9.13
CA THR A 28 -26.04 25.15 -9.55
C THR A 28 -26.84 25.21 -10.85
N ASP A 29 -27.69 26.22 -11.01
CA ASP A 29 -28.57 26.42 -12.17
C ASP A 29 -28.73 27.93 -12.45
N ILE A 30 -28.49 28.32 -13.70
CA ILE A 30 -28.60 29.70 -14.17
C ILE A 30 -30.01 30.27 -14.00
N SER A 31 -31.05 29.42 -14.06
CA SER A 31 -32.46 29.84 -13.97
C SER A 31 -32.80 30.45 -12.61
N LEU A 32 -32.12 29.98 -11.54
CA LEU A 32 -32.33 30.45 -10.17
C LEU A 32 -31.95 31.93 -10.00
N PHE A 33 -31.10 32.47 -10.87
CA PHE A 33 -30.64 33.86 -10.81
C PHE A 33 -31.40 34.80 -11.74
N TYR A 34 -32.26 34.26 -12.61
CA TYR A 34 -33.12 35.02 -13.50
C TYR A 34 -34.53 34.42 -13.54
N PRO A 35 -35.28 34.48 -12.43
CA PRO A 35 -36.57 33.80 -12.29
C PRO A 35 -37.62 34.30 -13.30
N ASP A 36 -37.46 35.52 -13.80
CA ASP A 36 -38.34 36.11 -14.82
C ASP A 36 -37.99 35.68 -16.26
N ARG A 37 -36.94 34.87 -16.44
CA ARG A 37 -36.48 34.36 -17.75
C ARG A 37 -36.59 32.85 -17.81
N SER A 38 -37.25 32.35 -18.85
CA SER A 38 -37.32 30.92 -19.16
C SER A 38 -36.38 30.48 -20.29
N GLU A 39 -35.75 31.44 -20.98
CA GLU A 39 -34.89 31.20 -22.15
C GLU A 39 -33.56 31.95 -22.01
N PHE A 40 -32.47 31.24 -22.33
CA PHE A 40 -31.10 31.76 -22.26
C PHE A 40 -30.38 31.47 -23.57
N HIS A 41 -29.50 32.39 -23.97
CA HIS A 41 -28.63 32.13 -25.10
C HIS A 41 -27.62 31.03 -24.74
N VAL A 42 -27.26 30.17 -25.69
CA VAL A 42 -26.31 29.05 -25.47
C VAL A 42 -24.99 29.52 -24.84
N SER A 43 -24.50 30.69 -25.23
CA SER A 43 -23.29 31.28 -24.64
C SER A 43 -23.46 31.71 -23.18
N GLU A 44 -24.66 32.11 -22.75
CA GLU A 44 -24.92 32.45 -21.34
C GLU A 44 -24.86 31.18 -20.49
N VAL A 45 -25.51 30.11 -20.95
CA VAL A 45 -25.50 28.80 -20.30
C VAL A 45 -24.08 28.24 -20.26
N ALA A 46 -23.35 28.24 -21.38
CA ALA A 46 -21.98 27.73 -21.45
C ALA A 46 -21.02 28.48 -20.50
N ASN A 47 -21.08 29.81 -20.46
CA ASN A 47 -20.23 30.60 -19.56
C ASN A 47 -20.58 30.35 -18.08
N PHE A 48 -21.87 30.21 -17.76
CA PHE A 48 -22.28 29.88 -16.39
C PHE A 48 -21.84 28.47 -15.99
N THR A 49 -22.03 27.48 -16.86
CA THR A 49 -21.61 26.09 -16.62
C THR A 49 -20.09 25.97 -16.45
N HIS A 50 -19.30 26.76 -17.18
CA HIS A 50 -17.84 26.81 -16.96
C HIS A 50 -17.50 27.39 -15.58
N VAL A 51 -18.19 28.43 -15.11
CA VAL A 51 -18.04 28.92 -13.73
C VAL A 51 -18.41 27.84 -12.71
N ALA A 52 -19.52 27.11 -12.93
CA ALA A 52 -19.92 26.01 -12.06
C ALA A 52 -18.90 24.87 -12.04
N PHE A 53 -18.34 24.51 -13.21
CA PHE A 53 -17.25 23.54 -13.35
C PHE A 53 -16.04 23.92 -12.50
N ALA A 54 -15.53 25.15 -12.68
CA ALA A 54 -14.37 25.64 -11.94
C ALA A 54 -14.64 25.75 -10.43
N TYR A 55 -15.87 26.10 -10.04
CA TYR A 55 -16.31 26.09 -8.65
C TYR A 55 -16.33 24.68 -8.05
N ASP A 56 -16.87 23.69 -8.76
CA ASP A 56 -16.91 22.30 -8.31
C ASP A 56 -15.48 21.74 -8.15
N LEU A 57 -14.56 22.08 -9.06
CA LEU A 57 -13.14 21.75 -8.90
C LEU A 57 -12.51 22.41 -7.66
N ALA A 58 -12.77 23.69 -7.43
CA ALA A 58 -12.26 24.43 -6.25
C ALA A 58 -12.79 23.85 -4.92
N LYS A 59 -14.03 23.34 -4.91
CA LYS A 59 -14.61 22.64 -3.76
C LYS A 59 -14.19 21.16 -3.64
N ASN A 60 -13.23 20.70 -4.45
CA ASN A 60 -12.75 19.31 -4.48
C ASN A 60 -13.87 18.29 -4.78
N LYS A 61 -14.77 18.62 -5.72
CA LYS A 61 -15.91 17.78 -6.14
C LYS A 61 -15.78 17.33 -7.60
N PRO A 62 -14.85 16.41 -7.92
CA PRO A 62 -14.55 16.02 -9.30
C PRO A 62 -15.76 15.41 -10.04
N ASP A 63 -16.64 14.66 -9.39
CA ASP A 63 -17.78 14.04 -10.07
C ASP A 63 -18.87 15.06 -10.44
N ALA A 64 -19.06 16.09 -9.61
CA ALA A 64 -19.92 17.21 -9.94
C ALA A 64 -19.34 17.99 -11.13
N ALA A 65 -18.02 18.25 -11.12
CA ALA A 65 -17.33 18.90 -12.22
C ALA A 65 -17.39 18.09 -13.52
N GLU A 66 -17.25 16.76 -13.48
CA GLU A 66 -17.42 15.91 -14.67
C GLU A 66 -18.82 16.07 -15.27
N THR A 67 -19.85 16.12 -14.43
CA THR A 67 -21.23 16.38 -14.89
C THR A 67 -21.34 17.74 -15.59
N ARG A 68 -20.65 18.78 -15.10
CA ARG A 68 -20.58 20.09 -15.77
C ARG A 68 -19.84 20.02 -17.09
N LEU A 69 -18.74 19.28 -17.17
CA LEU A 69 -17.97 19.12 -18.40
C LEU A 69 -18.76 18.39 -19.50
N ARG A 70 -19.57 17.38 -19.13
CA ARG A 70 -20.50 16.71 -20.06
C ARG A 70 -21.50 17.72 -20.64
N LEU A 71 -22.10 18.56 -19.79
CA LEU A 71 -23.01 19.61 -20.24
C LEU A 71 -22.30 20.63 -21.15
N LEU A 72 -21.06 21.04 -20.84
CA LEU A 72 -20.29 21.94 -21.70
C LEU A 72 -20.03 21.36 -23.09
N THR A 73 -19.86 20.04 -23.16
CA THR A 73 -19.68 19.29 -24.41
C THR A 73 -20.98 19.26 -25.20
N GLU A 74 -22.10 18.92 -24.57
CA GLU A 74 -23.43 18.88 -25.19
C GLU A 74 -23.88 20.23 -25.76
N LEU A 75 -23.50 21.33 -25.11
CA LEU A 75 -23.83 22.69 -25.57
C LEU A 75 -23.14 23.06 -26.90
N GLY A 76 -22.10 22.34 -27.32
CA GLY A 76 -21.39 22.57 -28.59
C GLY A 76 -20.75 23.96 -28.72
N TYR A 77 -20.50 24.63 -27.59
CA TYR A 77 -20.03 26.02 -27.56
C TYR A 77 -18.50 26.14 -27.44
N HIS A 78 -17.83 25.13 -26.88
CA HIS A 78 -16.38 25.10 -26.71
C HIS A 78 -15.70 24.38 -27.89
N THR A 79 -14.45 24.76 -28.20
CA THR A 79 -13.61 24.01 -29.14
C THR A 79 -13.14 22.70 -28.51
N LYS A 80 -12.69 21.75 -29.34
CA LYS A 80 -12.04 20.52 -28.85
C LYS A 80 -10.83 20.84 -27.95
N GLU A 81 -9.97 21.78 -28.35
CA GLU A 81 -8.84 22.23 -27.53
C GLU A 81 -9.27 22.77 -26.15
N GLN A 82 -10.36 23.54 -26.09
CA GLN A 82 -10.88 24.03 -24.81
C GLN A 82 -11.43 22.90 -23.94
N LEU A 83 -12.17 21.95 -24.53
CA LEU A 83 -12.66 20.78 -23.80
C LEU A 83 -11.52 19.88 -23.32
N ARG A 84 -10.44 19.72 -24.12
CA ARG A 84 -9.20 19.04 -23.70
C ARG A 84 -8.59 19.70 -22.46
N SER A 85 -8.46 21.03 -22.46
CA SER A 85 -7.92 21.77 -21.31
C SER A 85 -8.76 21.55 -20.05
N LEU A 86 -10.09 21.65 -20.15
CA LEU A 86 -10.98 21.43 -19.01
C LEU A 86 -10.93 19.98 -18.53
N LYS A 87 -10.82 19.00 -19.44
CA LYS A 87 -10.65 17.60 -19.07
C LYS A 87 -9.33 17.35 -18.32
N GLN A 88 -8.24 17.97 -18.74
CA GLN A 88 -6.97 17.90 -18.02
C GLN A 88 -7.10 18.49 -16.61
N GLU A 89 -7.80 19.61 -16.45
CA GLU A 89 -8.08 20.19 -15.12
C GLU A 89 -8.88 19.24 -14.23
N LEU A 90 -9.91 18.59 -14.78
CA LEU A 90 -10.68 17.56 -14.08
C LEU A 90 -9.80 16.37 -13.66
N ASP A 91 -8.92 15.90 -14.53
CA ASP A 91 -8.02 14.78 -14.22
C ASP A 91 -7.01 15.11 -13.12
N PHE A 92 -6.44 16.31 -13.14
CA PHE A 92 -5.60 16.80 -12.04
C PHE A 92 -6.38 16.94 -10.74
N ALA A 93 -7.63 17.40 -10.79
CA ALA A 93 -8.46 17.46 -9.59
C ALA A 93 -8.79 16.08 -9.04
N ARG A 94 -9.12 15.09 -9.89
CA ARG A 94 -9.31 13.69 -9.49
C ARG A 94 -8.07 13.10 -8.84
N MET A 95 -6.90 13.34 -9.42
CA MET A 95 -5.64 12.90 -8.84
C MET A 95 -5.42 13.49 -7.44
N ARG A 96 -5.65 14.80 -7.26
CA ARG A 96 -5.55 15.46 -5.95
C ARG A 96 -6.57 14.94 -4.94
N TYR A 97 -7.82 14.76 -5.37
CA TYR A 97 -8.87 14.18 -4.55
C TYR A 97 -8.46 12.79 -4.05
N ASN A 98 -8.07 11.88 -4.96
CA ASN A 98 -7.61 10.54 -4.61
C ASN A 98 -6.39 10.55 -3.67
N LEU A 99 -5.43 11.43 -3.92
CA LEU A 99 -4.26 11.58 -3.04
C LEU A 99 -4.68 12.08 -1.64
N SER A 100 -5.62 13.02 -1.55
CA SER A 100 -6.14 13.52 -0.28
C SER A 100 -6.87 12.42 0.51
N GLN A 101 -7.67 11.59 -0.17
CA GLN A 101 -8.34 10.43 0.43
C GLN A 101 -7.34 9.36 0.88
N LEU A 102 -6.28 9.14 0.11
CA LEU A 102 -5.18 8.27 0.52
C LEU A 102 -4.52 8.78 1.80
N GLN A 103 -4.17 10.07 1.85
CA GLN A 103 -3.55 10.70 3.02
C GLN A 103 -4.47 10.68 4.24
N GLU A 104 -5.75 10.98 4.07
CA GLU A 104 -6.74 10.93 5.14
C GLU A 104 -6.92 9.51 5.68
N GLY A 105 -6.99 8.51 4.79
CA GLY A 105 -7.05 7.12 5.22
C GLY A 105 -5.77 6.61 5.88
N LEU A 106 -4.59 7.08 5.47
CA LEU A 106 -3.33 6.80 6.19
C LEU A 106 -3.28 7.47 7.56
N ALA A 107 -3.75 8.71 7.68
CA ALA A 107 -3.78 9.44 8.95
C ALA A 107 -4.77 8.84 9.96
N ASN A 108 -5.83 8.20 9.45
CA ASN A 108 -6.84 7.52 10.24
C ASN A 108 -6.63 5.99 10.29
N ALA A 109 -5.50 5.50 9.79
CA ALA A 109 -5.20 4.07 9.84
C ALA A 109 -5.08 3.65 11.31
N ILE A 110 -5.87 2.65 11.68
CA ILE A 110 -5.77 2.02 12.99
C ILE A 110 -4.95 0.77 12.78
N ASN A 111 -3.67 0.83 13.13
CA ASN A 111 -2.75 -0.29 13.02
C ASN A 111 -1.84 -0.35 14.24
N ILE A 112 -1.18 -1.49 14.41
CA ILE A 112 -0.31 -1.76 15.55
C ILE A 112 1.11 -1.84 15.02
N GLU A 113 1.97 -0.92 15.43
CA GLU A 113 3.40 -1.00 15.10
C GLU A 113 4.14 -2.04 15.94
N GLY A 114 3.64 -2.32 17.16
CA GLY A 114 4.27 -3.21 18.12
C GLY A 114 5.50 -2.59 18.80
N SER A 115 5.76 -2.99 20.04
CA SER A 115 6.94 -2.55 20.79
C SER A 115 8.12 -3.53 20.70
N PHE A 116 9.35 -3.02 20.79
CA PHE A 116 10.53 -3.86 20.98
C PHE A 116 10.55 -4.41 22.41
N ARG A 117 10.53 -5.74 22.58
CA ARG A 117 10.27 -6.39 23.87
C ARG A 117 11.54 -6.79 24.63
N ALA A 118 12.65 -6.98 23.93
CA ALA A 118 13.88 -7.55 24.49
C ALA A 118 14.98 -6.53 24.86
N GLY A 119 14.61 -5.28 25.18
CA GLY A 119 15.59 -4.22 25.50
C GLY A 119 16.49 -4.53 26.70
N ASN A 120 15.99 -5.26 27.68
CA ASN A 120 16.76 -5.68 28.86
C ASN A 120 17.62 -6.94 28.66
N GLN A 121 17.53 -7.57 27.48
CA GLN A 121 18.26 -8.81 27.14
C GLN A 121 19.38 -8.57 26.12
N GLN A 122 19.68 -7.30 25.81
CA GLN A 122 20.70 -6.93 24.84
C GLN A 122 22.11 -7.36 25.28
N THR A 123 22.93 -7.79 24.32
CA THR A 123 24.30 -8.23 24.52
C THR A 123 25.16 -7.95 23.27
N ASN A 124 26.48 -7.89 23.46
CA ASN A 124 27.46 -7.87 22.36
C ASN A 124 28.11 -9.24 22.15
N GLU A 125 27.88 -10.19 23.05
CA GLU A 125 28.53 -11.50 23.01
C GLU A 125 27.83 -12.41 21.99
N PRO A 126 28.56 -12.97 21.01
CA PRO A 126 27.97 -13.86 20.03
C PRO A 126 27.51 -15.18 20.69
N PRO A 127 26.44 -15.80 20.16
CA PRO A 127 25.93 -17.08 20.66
C PRO A 127 26.95 -18.20 20.49
N VAL A 128 26.86 -19.20 21.37
CA VAL A 128 27.65 -20.43 21.31
C VAL A 128 26.74 -21.56 20.80
N PHE A 129 27.16 -22.19 19.71
CA PHE A 129 26.40 -23.27 19.05
C PHE A 129 26.93 -24.65 19.45
N GLN A 130 26.05 -25.65 19.40
CA GLN A 130 26.43 -27.05 19.60
C GLN A 130 27.23 -27.58 18.40
N HIS A 131 26.85 -27.17 17.19
CA HIS A 131 27.52 -27.56 15.95
C HIS A 131 28.35 -26.40 15.38
N PRO A 132 29.67 -26.56 15.17
CA PRO A 132 30.51 -25.51 14.60
C PRO A 132 30.10 -25.12 13.17
N GLU A 133 29.44 -26.02 12.42
CA GLU A 133 28.92 -25.77 11.07
C GLU A 133 27.88 -24.63 11.03
N ILE A 134 27.19 -24.35 12.14
CA ILE A 134 26.20 -23.26 12.24
C ILE A 134 26.86 -21.90 12.00
N GLN A 135 28.16 -21.76 12.27
CA GLN A 135 28.90 -20.53 11.97
C GLN A 135 28.93 -20.20 10.48
N TRP A 136 28.63 -21.14 9.58
CA TRP A 136 28.49 -20.83 8.17
C TRP A 136 27.34 -19.86 7.90
N LEU A 137 26.27 -19.86 8.72
CA LEU A 137 25.14 -18.94 8.52
C LEU A 137 25.58 -17.47 8.65
N TYR A 138 26.62 -17.19 9.42
CA TYR A 138 27.19 -15.85 9.64
C TYR A 138 28.28 -15.46 8.62
N GLN A 139 28.52 -16.30 7.61
CA GLN A 139 29.62 -16.14 6.65
C GLN A 139 29.14 -15.91 5.22
N TYR A 140 27.83 -15.97 4.98
CA TYR A 140 27.22 -15.85 3.67
C TYR A 140 26.11 -14.80 3.68
N GLY A 141 25.99 -14.10 2.55
CA GLY A 141 24.82 -13.26 2.25
C GLY A 141 23.65 -14.12 1.79
N TYR A 142 22.77 -13.63 0.93
CA TYR A 142 21.54 -14.35 0.52
C TYR A 142 21.68 -15.79 -0.01
N THR A 143 22.88 -16.34 -0.25
CA THR A 143 23.07 -17.72 -0.72
C THR A 143 24.20 -18.45 0.01
N ILE A 144 23.93 -19.66 0.50
CA ILE A 144 24.93 -20.59 1.06
C ILE A 144 25.31 -21.65 0.00
N PRO A 145 26.60 -22.06 -0.10
CA PRO A 145 27.00 -23.18 -0.95
C PRO A 145 26.20 -24.46 -0.68
N THR A 146 25.80 -25.15 -1.75
CA THR A 146 24.87 -26.30 -1.66
C THR A 146 25.44 -27.47 -0.84
N ASP A 147 26.74 -27.70 -0.88
CA ASP A 147 27.43 -28.70 -0.05
C ASP A 147 27.33 -28.39 1.44
N LYS A 148 27.39 -27.11 1.81
CA LYS A 148 27.22 -26.65 3.19
C LYS A 148 25.77 -26.79 3.66
N VAL A 149 24.80 -26.44 2.82
CA VAL A 149 23.38 -26.67 3.11
C VAL A 149 23.10 -28.15 3.35
N ALA A 150 23.60 -29.03 2.47
CA ALA A 150 23.45 -30.47 2.63
C ALA A 150 24.08 -30.99 3.92
N THR A 151 25.25 -30.45 4.30
CA THR A 151 25.93 -30.80 5.56
C THR A 151 25.12 -30.36 6.78
N LEU A 152 24.58 -29.13 6.76
CA LEU A 152 23.72 -28.60 7.83
C LEU A 152 22.46 -29.44 8.00
N LEU A 153 21.77 -29.78 6.90
CA LEU A 153 20.56 -30.62 6.94
C LEU A 153 20.83 -32.07 7.37
N ALA A 154 22.09 -32.53 7.33
CA ALA A 154 22.50 -33.85 7.80
C ALA A 154 22.82 -33.88 9.32
N LEU A 155 22.87 -32.73 9.99
CA LEU A 155 23.09 -32.67 11.43
C LEU A 155 21.91 -33.28 12.21
N PRO A 156 22.13 -33.79 13.44
CA PRO A 156 21.06 -34.35 14.25
C PRO A 156 19.96 -33.30 14.53
N ARG A 157 18.72 -33.61 14.14
CA ARG A 157 17.57 -32.67 14.23
C ARG A 157 17.45 -31.97 15.60
N PRO A 158 17.48 -32.65 16.76
CA PRO A 158 17.27 -31.97 18.05
C PRO A 158 18.29 -30.88 18.37
N SER A 159 19.58 -31.11 18.08
CA SER A 159 20.62 -30.13 18.31
C SER A 159 20.67 -29.08 17.19
N LEU A 160 20.38 -29.46 15.95
CA LEU A 160 20.23 -28.52 14.84
C LEU A 160 19.11 -27.50 15.10
N THR A 161 17.90 -27.93 15.44
CA THR A 161 16.78 -27.00 15.68
C THR A 161 17.01 -26.11 16.90
N THR A 162 17.75 -26.60 17.91
CA THR A 162 18.19 -25.78 19.04
C THR A 162 19.15 -24.68 18.58
N ASP A 163 20.15 -25.03 17.78
CA ASP A 163 21.09 -24.04 17.24
C ASP A 163 20.38 -23.05 16.29
N LEU A 164 19.48 -23.50 15.41
CA LEU A 164 18.70 -22.63 14.53
C LEU A 164 17.82 -21.64 15.32
N SER A 165 17.18 -22.10 16.39
CA SER A 165 16.42 -21.23 17.30
C SER A 165 17.32 -20.19 17.96
N THR A 166 18.54 -20.59 18.33
CA THR A 166 19.54 -19.68 18.89
C THR A 166 19.97 -18.62 17.89
N VAL A 167 20.16 -18.99 16.61
CA VAL A 167 20.47 -18.04 15.53
C VAL A 167 19.32 -17.04 15.30
N LEU A 168 18.07 -17.49 15.35
CA LEU A 168 16.92 -16.61 15.23
C LEU A 168 16.85 -15.62 16.40
N LEU A 169 17.00 -16.10 17.64
CA LEU A 169 16.97 -15.25 18.83
C LEU A 169 18.18 -14.29 18.91
N ASP A 170 19.27 -14.61 18.24
CA ASP A 170 20.44 -13.73 18.14
C ASP A 170 20.12 -12.39 17.45
N THR A 171 19.18 -12.39 16.50
CA THR A 171 18.69 -11.14 15.88
C THR A 171 18.12 -10.17 16.90
N ILE A 172 17.51 -10.72 17.96
CA ILE A 172 16.85 -10.00 19.04
C ILE A 172 17.86 -9.57 20.08
N TYR A 173 18.67 -10.50 20.59
CA TYR A 173 19.57 -10.23 21.71
C TYR A 173 20.78 -9.40 21.34
N ARG A 174 21.19 -9.38 20.06
CA ARG A 174 22.26 -8.51 19.57
C ARG A 174 21.73 -7.39 18.69
N TYR A 175 20.45 -7.04 18.79
CA TYR A 175 19.84 -6.01 17.93
C TYR A 175 20.57 -4.66 18.04
N GLU A 176 20.78 -4.16 19.26
CA GLU A 176 21.50 -2.89 19.48
C GLU A 176 22.93 -2.93 18.94
N HIS A 177 23.62 -4.06 19.11
CA HIS A 177 24.96 -4.28 18.57
C HIS A 177 24.98 -4.12 17.05
N PHE A 178 24.05 -4.78 16.34
CA PHE A 178 23.95 -4.70 14.88
C PHE A 178 23.46 -3.34 14.37
N GLN A 179 22.66 -2.61 15.14
CA GLN A 179 22.22 -1.25 14.79
C GLN A 179 23.39 -0.24 14.76
N GLU A 180 24.45 -0.49 15.54
CA GLU A 180 25.65 0.36 15.55
C GLU A 180 26.61 0.04 14.40
N GLU A 181 26.53 -1.16 13.84
CA GLU A 181 27.36 -1.60 12.72
C GLU A 181 26.82 -1.12 11.35
N ASP A 182 27.71 -0.97 10.37
CA ASP A 182 27.29 -0.81 8.99
C ASP A 182 26.76 -2.15 8.45
N TRP A 183 25.70 -2.10 7.65
CA TRP A 183 25.11 -3.31 7.08
C TRP A 183 26.11 -4.07 6.19
N ASP A 184 26.43 -5.31 6.57
CA ASP A 184 27.24 -6.23 5.78
C ASP A 184 26.32 -7.27 5.12
N GLU A 185 26.04 -7.05 3.83
CA GLU A 185 25.23 -7.96 3.01
C GLU A 185 25.74 -9.41 3.00
N LYS A 186 27.02 -9.65 3.34
CA LYS A 186 27.61 -11.00 3.38
C LYS A 186 27.51 -11.67 4.73
N ARG A 187 27.12 -10.98 5.79
CA ARG A 187 27.16 -11.51 7.15
C ARG A 187 25.88 -11.32 7.94
N HIS A 188 25.08 -10.30 7.63
CA HIS A 188 23.88 -9.96 8.38
C HIS A 188 22.61 -10.66 7.87
N ASN A 189 22.75 -11.64 6.96
CA ASN A 189 21.63 -12.48 6.46
C ASN A 189 21.51 -13.83 7.21
N PHE A 190 22.20 -14.00 8.33
CA PHE A 190 22.28 -15.27 9.07
C PHE A 190 20.91 -15.81 9.50
N ALA A 191 19.99 -14.94 9.90
CA ALA A 191 18.66 -15.31 10.37
C ALA A 191 17.77 -15.79 9.25
N SER A 192 17.87 -15.18 8.07
CA SER A 192 17.20 -15.63 6.85
C SER A 192 17.59 -17.08 6.55
N HIS A 193 18.87 -17.43 6.63
CA HIS A 193 19.31 -18.82 6.44
C HIS A 193 18.74 -19.78 7.48
N ALA A 194 18.70 -19.37 8.75
CA ALA A 194 18.13 -20.19 9.81
C ALA A 194 16.65 -20.47 9.57
N LEU A 195 15.88 -19.47 9.14
CA LEU A 195 14.46 -19.60 8.82
C LEU A 195 14.24 -20.50 7.60
N LEU A 196 15.08 -20.39 6.56
CA LEU A 196 15.03 -21.28 5.40
C LEU A 196 15.32 -22.74 5.75
N LEU A 197 16.32 -23.00 6.60
CA LEU A 197 16.60 -24.36 7.10
C LEU A 197 15.46 -24.89 7.96
N ALA A 198 14.91 -24.07 8.86
CA ALA A 198 13.77 -24.44 9.68
C ALA A 198 12.52 -24.77 8.82
N THR A 199 12.34 -24.04 7.71
CA THR A 199 11.29 -24.28 6.71
C THR A 199 11.46 -25.62 6.01
N GLU A 200 12.65 -25.90 5.49
CA GLU A 200 12.96 -27.17 4.81
C GLU A 200 12.77 -28.37 5.75
N LEU A 201 13.13 -28.22 7.03
CA LEU A 201 12.98 -29.26 8.06
C LEU A 201 11.55 -29.42 8.59
N GLN A 202 10.64 -28.49 8.27
CA GLN A 202 9.32 -28.38 8.90
C GLN A 202 9.45 -28.38 10.43
N ALA A 203 10.36 -27.53 10.93
CA ALA A 203 10.81 -27.55 12.31
C ALA A 203 9.85 -26.79 13.23
N HIS A 204 8.78 -27.46 13.68
CA HIS A 204 7.89 -26.92 14.72
C HIS A 204 8.63 -26.62 16.03
N GLU A 205 9.77 -27.27 16.28
CA GLU A 205 10.64 -27.01 17.43
C GLU A 205 11.21 -25.59 17.43
N CYS A 206 11.29 -24.93 16.27
CA CYS A 206 11.75 -23.54 16.13
C CYS A 206 10.60 -22.52 16.25
N LEU A 207 9.34 -22.97 16.34
CA LEU A 207 8.18 -22.09 16.18
C LEU A 207 8.19 -20.93 17.16
N GLU A 208 8.50 -21.17 18.43
CA GLU A 208 8.53 -20.11 19.44
C GLU A 208 9.60 -19.06 19.14
N ALA A 209 10.80 -19.48 18.71
CA ALA A 209 11.85 -18.54 18.33
C ALA A 209 11.47 -17.74 17.08
N VAL A 210 10.79 -18.35 16.10
CA VAL A 210 10.29 -17.65 14.92
C VAL A 210 9.20 -16.64 15.30
N LEU A 211 8.22 -17.02 16.13
CA LEU A 211 7.19 -16.09 16.60
C LEU A 211 7.81 -14.95 17.43
N GLU A 212 8.82 -15.25 18.25
CA GLU A 212 9.50 -14.22 19.04
C GLU A 212 10.16 -13.15 18.18
N THR A 213 10.73 -13.51 17.01
CA THR A 213 11.26 -12.51 16.06
C THR A 213 10.17 -11.57 15.52
N LEU A 214 8.95 -12.08 15.34
CA LEU A 214 7.79 -11.29 14.87
C LEU A 214 7.15 -10.44 15.97
N ARG A 215 7.50 -10.65 17.25
CA ARG A 215 6.98 -9.86 18.39
C ARG A 215 7.73 -8.54 18.63
N GLN A 216 8.88 -8.31 18.00
CA GLN A 216 9.81 -7.23 18.37
C GLN A 216 9.51 -5.84 17.77
N GLY A 217 8.32 -5.62 17.21
CA GLY A 217 7.89 -4.33 16.67
C GLY A 217 8.39 -3.99 15.26
N GLY A 218 7.84 -2.93 14.68
CA GLY A 218 8.03 -2.54 13.27
C GLY A 218 9.47 -2.19 12.89
N ASP A 219 10.17 -1.37 13.68
CA ASP A 219 11.56 -0.97 13.42
C ASP A 219 12.53 -2.17 13.39
N PHE A 220 12.29 -3.15 14.26
CA PHE A 220 13.06 -4.39 14.28
C PHE A 220 12.80 -5.24 13.04
N ARG A 221 11.51 -5.41 12.69
CA ARG A 221 11.10 -6.16 11.51
C ARG A 221 11.71 -5.57 10.23
N GLU A 222 11.61 -4.25 10.10
CA GLU A 222 12.12 -3.50 8.96
C GLU A 222 13.64 -3.63 8.84
N PHE A 223 14.36 -3.57 9.96
CA PHE A 223 15.83 -3.70 9.95
C PHE A 223 16.32 -5.06 9.43
N TRP A 224 15.67 -6.16 9.83
CA TRP A 224 16.15 -7.51 9.51
C TRP A 224 15.58 -8.10 8.23
N TRP A 225 14.31 -7.82 7.91
CA TRP A 225 13.61 -8.47 6.80
C TRP A 225 13.09 -7.49 5.75
N GLY A 226 12.69 -6.28 6.16
CA GLY A 226 12.08 -5.29 5.26
C GLY A 226 10.99 -5.90 4.39
N ASP A 227 11.04 -5.59 3.10
CA ASP A 227 10.09 -6.08 2.09
C ASP A 227 10.10 -7.61 1.87
N TYR A 228 11.15 -8.32 2.33
CA TYR A 228 11.28 -9.78 2.16
C TYR A 228 10.65 -10.60 3.30
N THR A 229 9.95 -9.96 4.25
CA THR A 229 9.34 -10.65 5.39
C THR A 229 8.50 -11.85 4.92
N ASP A 230 7.59 -11.65 3.97
CA ASP A 230 6.74 -12.74 3.46
C ASP A 230 7.54 -13.88 2.81
N ASP A 231 8.61 -13.58 2.07
CA ASP A 231 9.42 -14.57 1.38
C ASP A 231 10.09 -15.58 2.33
N PHE A 232 10.26 -15.22 3.60
CA PHE A 232 10.85 -16.10 4.61
C PHE A 232 9.80 -16.71 5.55
N TYR A 233 8.85 -15.91 6.03
CA TYR A 233 7.92 -16.35 7.07
C TYR A 233 6.72 -17.14 6.52
N VAL A 234 6.15 -16.71 5.38
CA VAL A 234 4.96 -17.37 4.81
C VAL A 234 5.26 -18.84 4.46
N PRO A 235 6.37 -19.19 3.78
CA PRO A 235 6.74 -20.59 3.55
C PRO A 235 6.91 -21.39 4.83
N TYR A 236 7.50 -20.83 5.88
CA TYR A 236 7.69 -21.51 7.16
C TYR A 236 6.34 -21.88 7.80
N PHE A 237 5.42 -20.92 7.91
CA PHE A 237 4.12 -21.17 8.52
C PHE A 237 3.25 -22.09 7.65
N ARG A 238 3.29 -21.96 6.32
CA ARG A 238 2.61 -22.89 5.39
C ARG A 238 3.02 -24.34 5.64
N ARG A 239 4.30 -24.61 5.92
CA ARG A 239 4.81 -25.96 6.21
C ARG A 239 4.34 -26.54 7.54
N LEU A 240 3.91 -25.69 8.49
CA LEU A 240 3.44 -26.12 9.80
C LEU A 240 1.91 -26.22 9.90
N LEU A 241 1.20 -25.68 8.90
CA LEU A 241 -0.24 -25.80 8.80
C LEU A 241 -0.65 -27.19 8.29
N PRO A 242 -1.78 -27.73 8.77
CA PRO A 242 -2.64 -27.19 9.84
C PRO A 242 -2.20 -27.57 11.26
N GLN A 243 -1.13 -28.36 11.44
CA GLN A 243 -0.80 -28.97 12.73
C GLN A 243 -0.51 -27.95 13.84
N GLN A 244 0.02 -26.77 13.49
CA GLN A 244 0.32 -25.68 14.44
C GLN A 244 -0.71 -24.54 14.41
N ALA A 245 -1.89 -24.76 13.80
CA ALA A 245 -2.91 -23.72 13.64
C ALA A 245 -3.33 -23.05 14.96
N ASP A 246 -3.40 -23.80 16.06
CA ASP A 246 -3.78 -23.26 17.38
C ASP A 246 -2.71 -22.34 17.97
N ALA A 247 -1.42 -22.67 17.81
CA ALA A 247 -0.32 -21.81 18.24
C ALA A 247 -0.26 -20.53 17.40
N LEU A 248 -0.46 -20.64 16.09
CA LEU A 248 -0.54 -19.49 15.20
C LEU A 248 -1.77 -18.62 15.48
N LYS A 249 -2.91 -19.24 15.85
CA LYS A 249 -4.09 -18.51 16.31
C LYS A 249 -3.76 -17.75 17.59
N ALA A 250 -3.16 -18.39 18.59
CA ALA A 250 -2.78 -17.74 19.84
C ALA A 250 -1.92 -16.49 19.60
N PHE A 251 -0.92 -16.59 18.71
CA PHE A 251 -0.10 -15.46 18.28
C PHE A 251 -0.92 -14.32 17.65
N MET A 252 -1.86 -14.63 16.75
CA MET A 252 -2.75 -13.62 16.15
C MET A 252 -3.55 -12.83 17.19
N LEU A 253 -3.90 -13.46 18.31
CA LEU A 253 -4.68 -12.85 19.38
C LEU A 253 -3.80 -12.10 20.42
N GLU A 254 -2.47 -12.16 20.31
CA GLU A 254 -1.58 -11.44 21.22
C GLU A 254 -1.69 -9.91 21.00
N PRO A 255 -1.81 -9.11 22.07
CA PRO A 255 -1.76 -7.65 21.96
C PRO A 255 -0.34 -7.15 21.66
N ASP A 256 -0.24 -5.92 21.16
CA ASP A 256 1.00 -5.19 20.90
C ASP A 256 1.97 -5.93 19.95
N VAL A 257 1.43 -6.64 18.96
CA VAL A 257 2.21 -7.31 17.91
C VAL A 257 1.90 -6.63 16.59
N ASN A 258 2.97 -6.35 15.84
CA ASN A 258 2.93 -5.59 14.61
C ASN A 258 1.93 -6.15 13.57
N THR A 259 1.16 -5.27 12.93
CA THR A 259 0.18 -5.58 11.88
C THR A 259 0.73 -6.51 10.80
N TYR A 260 1.86 -6.12 10.19
CA TYR A 260 2.48 -6.88 9.10
C TYR A 260 3.10 -8.20 9.57
N SER A 261 3.46 -8.30 10.85
CA SER A 261 3.92 -9.55 11.44
C SER A 261 2.77 -10.55 11.56
N LYS A 262 1.58 -10.10 11.99
CA LYS A 262 0.35 -10.92 12.01
C LYS A 262 -0.14 -11.28 10.61
N SER A 263 -0.05 -10.36 9.65
CA SER A 263 -0.51 -10.64 8.27
C SER A 263 0.24 -11.80 7.63
N THR A 264 1.50 -12.07 8.01
CA THR A 264 2.24 -13.26 7.52
C THR A 264 1.53 -14.58 7.84
N ILE A 265 0.82 -14.67 8.97
CA ILE A 265 0.07 -15.87 9.36
C ILE A 265 -1.19 -16.03 8.50
N SER A 266 -1.87 -14.91 8.25
CA SER A 266 -3.04 -14.84 7.38
C SER A 266 -2.67 -15.27 5.95
N ASN A 267 -1.64 -14.65 5.39
CA ASN A 267 -1.07 -14.99 4.08
C ASN A 267 -0.66 -16.47 4.01
N ALA A 268 -0.11 -17.04 5.09
CA ALA A 268 0.24 -18.46 5.13
C ALA A 268 -0.98 -19.39 5.02
N TRP A 269 -2.10 -19.06 5.67
CA TRP A 269 -3.36 -19.80 5.49
C TRP A 269 -3.91 -19.68 4.08
N GLU A 270 -3.91 -18.46 3.53
CA GLU A 270 -4.34 -18.17 2.17
C GLU A 270 -3.59 -19.05 1.16
N GLN A 271 -2.26 -18.96 1.16
CA GLN A 271 -1.40 -19.76 0.28
C GLN A 271 -1.51 -21.26 0.52
N ALA A 272 -1.64 -21.70 1.79
CA ALA A 272 -1.76 -23.12 2.11
C ALA A 272 -3.07 -23.73 1.57
N VAL A 273 -4.18 -22.99 1.58
CA VAL A 273 -5.45 -23.47 1.01
C VAL A 273 -5.40 -23.51 -0.51
N GLN A 274 -4.65 -22.63 -1.16
CA GLN A 274 -4.40 -22.74 -2.60
C GLN A 274 -3.66 -24.04 -2.95
N ASP A 275 -2.66 -24.44 -2.14
CA ASP A 275 -1.93 -25.70 -2.31
C ASP A 275 -2.79 -26.93 -1.93
N TYR A 276 -3.61 -26.80 -0.89
CA TYR A 276 -4.43 -27.86 -0.30
C TYR A 276 -5.89 -27.42 -0.15
N PRO A 277 -6.69 -27.39 -1.25
CA PRO A 277 -8.06 -26.89 -1.22
C PRO A 277 -8.98 -27.61 -0.23
N GLU A 278 -8.66 -28.86 0.13
CA GLU A 278 -9.38 -29.62 1.16
C GLU A 278 -9.28 -29.01 2.57
N TRP A 279 -8.31 -28.13 2.83
CA TRP A 279 -8.15 -27.42 4.11
C TRP A 279 -9.05 -26.19 4.22
N LYS A 280 -9.79 -25.83 3.18
CA LYS A 280 -10.71 -24.69 3.17
C LYS A 280 -11.66 -24.65 4.39
N PRO A 281 -12.30 -25.76 4.85
CA PRO A 281 -13.15 -25.73 6.04
C PRO A 281 -12.40 -25.43 7.34
N LEU A 282 -11.13 -25.87 7.44
CA LEU A 282 -10.27 -25.57 8.59
C LEU A 282 -9.90 -24.09 8.60
N ALA A 283 -9.48 -23.56 7.45
CA ALA A 283 -9.18 -22.13 7.29
C ALA A 283 -10.40 -21.27 7.61
N GLN A 284 -11.59 -21.63 7.11
CA GLN A 284 -12.84 -20.91 7.41
C GLN A 284 -13.12 -20.83 8.91
N THR A 285 -12.95 -21.95 9.62
CA THR A 285 -13.14 -21.98 11.08
C THR A 285 -12.10 -21.09 11.78
N TRP A 286 -10.84 -21.19 11.37
CA TRP A 286 -9.74 -20.40 11.93
C TRP A 286 -9.96 -18.89 11.72
N TYR A 287 -10.29 -18.46 10.49
CA TYR A 287 -10.60 -17.07 10.18
C TYR A 287 -11.83 -16.57 10.93
N ALA A 288 -12.88 -17.38 11.04
CA ALA A 288 -14.08 -17.02 11.82
C ALA A 288 -13.75 -16.74 13.28
N ASP A 289 -12.95 -17.60 13.92
CA ASP A 289 -12.52 -17.42 15.31
C ASP A 289 -11.73 -16.12 15.49
N VAL A 290 -10.75 -15.86 14.61
CA VAL A 290 -9.89 -14.68 14.69
C VAL A 290 -10.68 -13.39 14.44
N PHE A 291 -11.52 -13.34 13.39
CA PHE A 291 -12.40 -12.18 13.16
C PHE A 291 -13.35 -11.94 14.32
N ALA A 292 -14.01 -12.98 14.82
CA ALA A 292 -14.93 -12.84 15.94
C ALA A 292 -14.21 -12.30 17.18
N TYR A 293 -12.97 -12.75 17.43
CA TYR A 293 -12.17 -12.23 18.52
C TYR A 293 -11.88 -10.73 18.37
N PHE A 294 -11.32 -10.30 17.22
CA PHE A 294 -11.04 -8.89 16.98
C PHE A 294 -12.30 -8.02 17.07
N LEU A 295 -13.42 -8.45 16.49
CA LEU A 295 -14.67 -7.70 16.57
C LEU A 295 -15.20 -7.60 18.02
N ASN A 296 -15.03 -8.63 18.83
CA ASN A 296 -15.47 -8.62 20.24
C ASN A 296 -14.55 -7.80 21.15
N HIS A 297 -13.33 -7.49 20.71
CA HIS A 297 -12.32 -6.72 21.44
C HIS A 297 -11.93 -5.43 20.72
N ALA A 298 -12.83 -4.90 19.89
CA ALA A 298 -12.54 -3.67 19.12
C ALA A 298 -12.35 -2.41 19.98
N ASP A 299 -12.60 -2.49 21.29
CA ASP A 299 -12.34 -1.42 22.24
C ASP A 299 -10.93 -1.52 22.88
N ASP A 300 -10.18 -2.58 22.57
CA ASP A 300 -8.80 -2.79 23.04
C ASP A 300 -7.81 -2.18 22.04
N GLU A 301 -7.22 -1.04 22.39
CA GLU A 301 -6.30 -0.29 21.52
C GLU A 301 -5.00 -1.05 21.21
N ASP A 302 -4.60 -2.01 22.04
CA ASP A 302 -3.40 -2.84 21.83
C ASP A 302 -3.69 -4.05 20.92
N LEU A 303 -4.95 -4.24 20.50
CA LEU A 303 -5.39 -5.36 19.67
C LEU A 303 -6.17 -4.92 18.43
N LEU A 304 -6.86 -3.78 18.49
CA LEU A 304 -7.63 -3.22 17.39
C LEU A 304 -6.71 -2.84 16.23
N ASP A 305 -6.90 -3.49 15.10
CA ASP A 305 -6.06 -3.31 13.93
C ASP A 305 -6.92 -3.40 12.64
N ALA A 306 -7.33 -2.25 12.14
CA ALA A 306 -8.17 -2.12 10.96
C ALA A 306 -7.41 -2.49 9.67
N ASP A 307 -6.08 -2.29 9.65
CA ASP A 307 -5.23 -2.70 8.53
C ASP A 307 -5.13 -4.23 8.48
N LEU A 308 -4.90 -4.89 9.61
CA LEU A 308 -4.89 -6.36 9.69
C LEU A 308 -6.25 -6.95 9.31
N ILE A 309 -7.36 -6.38 9.80
CA ILE A 309 -8.71 -6.81 9.42
C ILE A 309 -8.89 -6.68 7.91
N ALA A 310 -8.42 -5.58 7.30
CA ALA A 310 -8.46 -5.38 5.85
C ALA A 310 -7.66 -6.46 5.11
N PHE A 311 -6.42 -6.73 5.50
CA PHE A 311 -5.61 -7.81 4.90
C PHE A 311 -6.27 -9.19 5.04
N MET A 312 -6.82 -9.51 6.19
CA MET A 312 -7.55 -10.76 6.38
C MET A 312 -8.79 -10.86 5.49
N ILE A 313 -9.50 -9.75 5.25
CA ILE A 313 -10.64 -9.73 4.30
C ILE A 313 -10.16 -10.01 2.88
N SER A 314 -9.00 -9.48 2.47
CA SER A 314 -8.37 -9.79 1.18
C SER A 314 -8.13 -11.30 1.04
N ASP A 315 -7.52 -11.93 2.04
CA ASP A 315 -7.22 -13.36 2.03
C ASP A 315 -8.49 -14.21 1.95
N VAL A 316 -9.49 -13.87 2.78
CA VAL A 316 -10.78 -14.56 2.83
C VAL A 316 -11.56 -14.42 1.51
N THR A 317 -11.45 -13.27 0.85
CA THR A 317 -12.00 -13.02 -0.49
C THR A 317 -11.25 -13.84 -1.54
N THR A 318 -9.92 -13.88 -1.44
CA THR A 318 -9.02 -14.72 -2.24
C THR A 318 -9.16 -16.22 -1.94
N LEU A 319 -9.95 -16.62 -0.95
CA LEU A 319 -10.33 -18.02 -0.72
C LEU A 319 -11.81 -18.31 -1.00
N HIS A 320 -12.61 -17.29 -1.32
CA HIS A 320 -14.07 -17.40 -1.39
C HIS A 320 -14.69 -18.06 -0.15
N LEU A 321 -14.35 -17.60 1.07
CA LEU A 321 -14.99 -18.07 2.32
C LEU A 321 -16.27 -17.29 2.58
N THR A 322 -17.27 -17.53 1.74
CA THR A 322 -18.54 -16.78 1.67
C THR A 322 -19.32 -16.75 2.99
N GLU A 323 -19.12 -17.75 3.83
CA GLU A 323 -19.72 -17.95 5.13
C GLU A 323 -19.30 -16.87 6.14
N LEU A 324 -18.17 -16.19 5.88
CA LEU A 324 -17.64 -15.11 6.74
C LEU A 324 -18.24 -13.74 6.41
N MET A 325 -19.04 -13.61 5.35
CA MET A 325 -19.67 -12.34 4.96
C MET A 325 -20.43 -11.62 6.09
N PRO A 326 -21.15 -12.29 7.02
CA PRO A 326 -21.77 -11.61 8.15
C PRO A 326 -20.76 -10.89 9.08
N LEU A 327 -19.59 -11.49 9.31
CA LEU A 327 -18.52 -10.86 10.11
C LEU A 327 -17.88 -9.70 9.34
N ILE A 328 -17.63 -9.88 8.04
CA ILE A 328 -17.10 -8.82 7.16
C ILE A 328 -18.03 -7.60 7.15
N ARG A 329 -19.33 -7.81 6.92
CA ARG A 329 -20.34 -6.72 6.98
C ARG A 329 -20.34 -6.01 8.34
N THR A 330 -20.14 -6.74 9.43
CA THR A 330 -20.05 -6.18 10.79
C THR A 330 -18.81 -5.30 10.94
N ALA A 331 -17.65 -5.73 10.42
CA ALA A 331 -16.43 -4.93 10.43
C ALA A 331 -16.61 -3.60 9.69
N TYR A 332 -17.17 -3.63 8.48
CA TYR A 332 -17.49 -2.42 7.71
C TYR A 332 -18.50 -1.52 8.41
N ALA A 333 -19.59 -2.08 8.96
CA ALA A 333 -20.61 -1.31 9.67
C ALA A 333 -20.07 -0.58 10.92
N ARG A 334 -18.95 -1.08 11.46
CA ARG A 334 -18.26 -0.50 12.62
C ARG A 334 -17.05 0.35 12.24
N ASN A 335 -16.80 0.57 10.94
CA ASN A 335 -15.64 1.28 10.42
C ASN A 335 -14.30 0.68 10.87
N LEU A 336 -14.22 -0.66 10.95
CA LEU A 336 -13.04 -1.40 11.38
C LEU A 336 -12.23 -1.96 10.19
N VAL A 337 -12.33 -1.32 9.03
CA VAL A 337 -11.67 -1.77 7.80
C VAL A 337 -11.05 -0.58 7.09
N THR A 338 -9.74 -0.65 6.85
CA THR A 338 -9.03 0.37 6.09
C THR A 338 -9.37 0.26 4.60
N LEU A 339 -10.20 1.19 4.11
CA LEU A 339 -10.69 1.20 2.72
C LEU A 339 -9.59 1.36 1.68
N ASN A 340 -8.47 2.02 2.02
CA ASN A 340 -7.34 2.17 1.10
C ASN A 340 -6.61 0.83 0.85
N ILE A 341 -6.75 -0.13 1.76
CA ILE A 341 -6.18 -1.47 1.60
C ILE A 341 -7.20 -2.36 0.88
N GLN A 342 -8.42 -2.47 1.40
CA GLN A 342 -9.38 -3.48 0.94
C GLN A 342 -10.36 -3.00 -0.16
N GLY A 343 -10.61 -1.69 -0.24
CA GLY A 343 -11.75 -1.16 -0.99
C GLY A 343 -13.07 -1.22 -0.22
N ASP A 344 -14.16 -0.86 -0.88
CA ASP A 344 -15.47 -0.80 -0.24
C ASP A 344 -16.15 -2.17 -0.13
N LEU A 345 -17.20 -2.25 0.70
CA LEU A 345 -17.93 -3.49 0.93
C LEU A 345 -18.59 -4.03 -0.35
N ALA A 346 -19.05 -3.16 -1.26
CA ALA A 346 -19.68 -3.59 -2.50
C ALA A 346 -18.67 -4.24 -3.44
N ASP A 347 -17.41 -3.79 -3.44
CA ASP A 347 -16.31 -4.40 -4.16
C ASP A 347 -16.02 -5.80 -3.60
N VAL A 348 -15.88 -5.92 -2.28
CA VAL A 348 -15.67 -7.20 -1.59
C VAL A 348 -16.79 -8.20 -1.91
N GLU A 349 -18.06 -7.76 -1.84
CA GLU A 349 -19.21 -8.61 -2.16
C GLU A 349 -19.20 -9.12 -3.61
N ARG A 350 -18.75 -8.29 -4.55
CA ARG A 350 -18.62 -8.70 -5.96
C ARG A 350 -17.47 -9.71 -6.12
N GLU A 351 -16.31 -9.44 -5.53
CA GLU A 351 -15.14 -10.31 -5.64
C GLU A 351 -15.33 -11.66 -4.96
N MET A 352 -16.09 -11.69 -3.86
CA MET A 352 -16.48 -12.92 -3.18
C MET A 352 -17.32 -13.86 -4.05
N ILE A 353 -18.09 -13.31 -5.00
CA ILE A 353 -18.87 -14.09 -5.99
C ILE A 353 -17.98 -14.48 -7.19
N LYS A 354 -17.20 -13.53 -7.69
CA LYS A 354 -16.36 -13.73 -8.88
C LYS A 354 -15.14 -12.82 -8.81
N ARG A 355 -13.96 -13.41 -8.82
CA ARG A 355 -12.70 -12.65 -8.83
C ARG A 355 -12.51 -11.87 -10.13
N SER A 356 -11.90 -10.71 -9.95
CA SER A 356 -11.39 -9.84 -11.02
C SER A 356 -10.00 -10.30 -11.50
N LEU A 357 -9.19 -10.86 -10.58
CA LEU A 357 -7.80 -11.28 -10.76
C LEU A 357 -7.60 -12.75 -10.34
N PRO A 358 -6.65 -13.48 -10.97
CA PRO A 358 -6.18 -14.74 -10.42
C PRO A 358 -5.58 -14.50 -9.04
N PRO A 359 -5.63 -15.49 -8.13
CA PRO A 359 -4.93 -15.35 -6.85
C PRO A 359 -3.43 -15.14 -7.08
N ASP A 360 -2.80 -14.35 -6.22
CA ASP A 360 -1.35 -14.35 -6.11
C ASP A 360 -0.95 -15.71 -5.53
N HIS A 361 -0.49 -16.66 -6.35
CA HIS A 361 -0.02 -17.97 -5.87
C HIS A 361 1.51 -18.01 -5.88
N ARG A 362 2.10 -18.14 -4.70
CA ARG A 362 3.56 -18.23 -4.54
C ARG A 362 3.94 -19.70 -4.39
N PRO A 363 4.75 -20.27 -5.30
CA PRO A 363 5.13 -21.67 -5.22
C PRO A 363 5.94 -21.94 -3.96
N LEU A 364 5.66 -23.05 -3.30
CA LEU A 364 6.44 -23.49 -2.13
C LEU A 364 7.77 -24.11 -2.60
N ARG A 365 8.80 -23.27 -2.66
CA ARG A 365 10.12 -23.62 -3.18
C ARG A 365 10.86 -24.59 -2.25
N SER A 366 11.69 -25.48 -2.81
CA SER A 366 12.75 -26.14 -2.03
C SER A 366 13.79 -25.12 -1.55
N ILE A 367 14.55 -25.42 -0.51
CA ILE A 367 15.60 -24.50 -0.04
C ILE A 367 16.59 -24.07 -1.14
N ARG A 368 16.91 -24.97 -2.08
CA ARG A 368 17.79 -24.66 -3.22
C ARG A 368 17.14 -23.63 -4.15
N GLU A 369 15.89 -23.86 -4.53
CA GLU A 369 15.13 -22.96 -5.40
C GLU A 369 14.87 -21.62 -4.73
N GLN A 370 14.66 -21.60 -3.41
CA GLN A 370 14.52 -20.36 -2.66
C GLN A 370 15.82 -19.55 -2.68
N TYR A 371 16.99 -20.18 -2.56
CA TYR A 371 18.27 -19.49 -2.74
C TYR A 371 18.47 -18.97 -4.17
N GLU A 372 18.02 -19.72 -5.19
CA GLU A 372 18.06 -19.25 -6.57
C GLU A 372 17.14 -18.05 -6.81
N TYR A 373 15.94 -18.07 -6.24
CA TYR A 373 14.98 -16.97 -6.27
C TYR A 373 15.54 -15.71 -5.60
N LEU A 374 16.02 -15.81 -4.36
CA LEU A 374 16.53 -14.65 -3.60
C LEU A 374 17.76 -13.98 -4.26
N ARG A 375 18.53 -14.75 -5.04
CA ARG A 375 19.69 -14.21 -5.77
C ARG A 375 19.27 -13.31 -6.92
N ASP A 376 18.21 -13.67 -7.65
CA ASP A 376 17.70 -12.89 -8.78
C ASP A 376 16.21 -13.22 -9.03
N PRO A 377 15.29 -12.54 -8.33
CA PRO A 377 13.85 -12.77 -8.49
C PRO A 377 13.37 -12.53 -9.92
N SER A 378 13.96 -11.55 -10.61
CA SER A 378 13.59 -11.22 -12.00
C SER A 378 13.96 -12.35 -12.95
N ALA A 379 15.16 -12.91 -12.84
CA ALA A 379 15.56 -14.06 -13.63
C ALA A 379 14.74 -15.30 -13.28
N TRP A 380 14.42 -15.52 -12.00
CA TRP A 380 13.56 -16.62 -11.57
C TRP A 380 12.20 -16.59 -12.25
N HIS A 381 11.49 -15.46 -12.22
CA HIS A 381 10.18 -15.32 -12.85
C HIS A 381 10.21 -15.53 -14.37
N LYS A 382 11.32 -15.21 -15.04
CA LYS A 382 11.48 -15.46 -16.49
C LYS A 382 11.61 -16.96 -16.80
N THR A 383 12.21 -17.75 -15.91
CA THR A 383 12.42 -19.19 -16.12
C THR A 383 11.33 -20.05 -15.50
N HIS A 384 10.53 -19.50 -14.59
CA HIS A 384 9.39 -20.13 -13.93
C HIS A 384 8.13 -19.27 -14.09
N PRO A 385 7.62 -19.11 -15.33
CA PRO A 385 6.40 -18.34 -15.55
C PRO A 385 5.21 -19.02 -14.88
N ASP A 386 4.33 -18.22 -14.29
CA ASP A 386 3.03 -18.67 -13.78
C ASP A 386 2.04 -18.77 -14.96
N PRO A 387 1.61 -19.99 -15.36
CA PRO A 387 0.73 -20.15 -16.50
C PRO A 387 -0.64 -19.50 -16.32
N GLU A 388 -1.16 -19.44 -15.10
CA GLU A 388 -2.47 -18.85 -14.82
C GLU A 388 -2.41 -17.33 -14.90
N LEU A 389 -1.37 -16.73 -14.29
CA LEU A 389 -1.12 -15.30 -14.38
C LEU A 389 -0.85 -14.86 -15.82
N GLU A 390 -0.06 -15.61 -16.59
CA GLU A 390 0.21 -15.31 -17.99
C GLU A 390 -1.03 -15.46 -18.88
N ALA A 391 -1.83 -16.51 -18.65
CA ALA A 391 -3.12 -16.67 -19.34
C ALA A 391 -4.08 -15.52 -19.03
N TRP A 392 -4.14 -15.08 -17.77
CA TRP A 392 -4.93 -13.92 -17.38
C TRP A 392 -4.40 -12.63 -18.01
N ARG A 393 -3.08 -12.40 -18.03
CA ARG A 393 -2.47 -11.22 -18.66
C ARG A 393 -2.80 -11.14 -20.14
N GLU A 394 -2.68 -12.24 -20.88
CA GLU A 394 -3.03 -12.28 -22.30
C GLU A 394 -4.54 -12.13 -22.53
N ALA A 395 -5.39 -12.80 -21.75
CA ALA A 395 -6.85 -12.63 -21.84
C ALA A 395 -7.27 -11.19 -21.49
N ARG A 396 -6.64 -10.56 -20.50
CA ARG A 396 -6.88 -9.17 -20.11
C ARG A 396 -6.44 -8.22 -21.20
N LYS A 397 -5.27 -8.46 -21.80
CA LYS A 397 -4.75 -7.68 -22.93
C LYS A 397 -5.64 -7.79 -24.15
N GLU A 398 -6.08 -9.00 -24.51
CA GLU A 398 -7.05 -9.23 -25.59
C GLU A 398 -8.39 -8.56 -25.29
N TYR A 399 -8.89 -8.69 -24.06
CA TYR A 399 -10.10 -8.00 -23.62
C TYR A 399 -9.96 -6.48 -23.75
N LEU A 400 -8.86 -5.88 -23.29
CA LEU A 400 -8.61 -4.44 -23.39
C LEU A 400 -8.42 -3.97 -24.85
N LEU A 401 -7.88 -4.83 -25.71
CA LEU A 401 -7.73 -4.54 -27.14
C LEU A 401 -9.08 -4.60 -27.88
N ASN A 402 -9.93 -5.56 -27.53
CA ASN A 402 -11.25 -5.76 -28.14
C ASN A 402 -12.37 -4.93 -27.48
N ASN A 403 -12.13 -4.46 -26.27
CA ASN A 403 -12.97 -3.56 -25.49
C ASN A 403 -12.06 -2.43 -25.02
N PRO A 404 -11.54 -1.59 -25.94
CA PRO A 404 -10.93 -0.35 -25.51
C PRO A 404 -11.93 0.29 -24.56
N LYS A 405 -11.46 0.71 -23.37
CA LYS A 405 -12.32 1.53 -22.51
C LYS A 405 -12.58 2.79 -23.33
N GLU A 406 -13.71 2.82 -24.02
CA GLU A 406 -14.18 4.02 -24.68
C GLU A 406 -14.35 5.04 -23.56
N SER A 407 -13.37 5.93 -23.44
CA SER A 407 -13.58 7.10 -22.64
C SER A 407 -14.69 7.85 -23.34
N GLU A 408 -15.70 8.29 -22.60
CA GLU A 408 -16.67 9.25 -23.14
C GLU A 408 -15.97 10.51 -23.70
N TRP A 409 -14.68 10.69 -23.38
CA TRP A 409 -13.80 11.77 -23.81
C TRP A 409 -12.88 11.41 -25.00
N ASP A 410 -12.92 10.20 -25.56
CA ASP A 410 -11.99 9.76 -26.63
C ASP A 410 -12.11 10.62 -27.90
N PHE A 411 -13.28 11.23 -28.16
CA PHE A 411 -13.48 12.18 -29.27
C PHE A 411 -12.59 13.44 -29.16
N LEU A 412 -12.03 13.68 -27.97
CA LEU A 412 -11.05 14.73 -27.76
C LEU A 412 -9.68 14.33 -28.31
N ASP A 413 -9.38 13.07 -28.61
CA ASP A 413 -8.05 12.69 -29.11
C ASP A 413 -7.93 12.69 -30.64
N ASP A 414 -9.04 12.92 -31.36
CA ASP A 414 -9.07 12.99 -32.83
C ASP A 414 -8.43 14.29 -33.38
N GLU A 415 -7.55 14.16 -34.38
CA GLU A 415 -6.81 15.27 -35.02
C GLU A 415 -7.64 16.16 -35.97
N ASP A 416 -8.94 15.89 -36.16
CA ASP A 416 -9.77 16.63 -37.12
C ASP A 416 -10.34 17.97 -36.57
N ASP A 417 -9.94 19.04 -37.27
CA ASP A 417 -10.36 20.46 -37.36
C ASP A 417 -10.97 21.14 -36.12
N ASP A 418 -10.20 22.06 -35.51
CA ASP A 418 -10.47 22.78 -34.25
C ASP A 418 -11.52 23.92 -34.35
N THR A 419 -12.35 23.95 -35.40
CA THR A 419 -13.32 25.04 -35.58
C THR A 419 -14.60 24.82 -34.75
N PRO A 420 -14.95 25.72 -33.81
CA PRO A 420 -16.24 25.64 -33.13
C PRO A 420 -17.37 25.99 -34.13
N PRO A 421 -18.50 25.26 -34.12
CA PRO A 421 -19.55 25.40 -35.15
C PRO A 421 -20.22 26.78 -35.21
N ASN A 422 -20.00 27.66 -34.22
CA ASN A 422 -20.69 28.96 -34.10
C ASN A 422 -19.78 30.21 -34.12
N GLY A 423 -18.50 30.11 -34.51
CA GLY A 423 -17.68 31.28 -34.88
C GLY A 423 -17.47 32.37 -33.80
N ALA A 424 -17.70 32.09 -32.51
CA ALA A 424 -17.51 33.05 -31.44
C ALA A 424 -16.03 33.14 -31.02
N LEU A 425 -15.38 34.25 -31.36
CA LEU A 425 -14.03 34.60 -30.90
C LEU A 425 -14.07 35.07 -29.43
N PHE A 426 -13.46 34.30 -28.53
CA PHE A 426 -13.05 34.83 -27.22
C PHE A 426 -11.65 35.46 -27.33
N PRO A 427 -11.36 36.53 -26.58
CA PRO A 427 -10.00 37.03 -26.45
C PRO A 427 -9.13 35.92 -25.85
N SER A 428 -8.05 35.56 -26.52
CA SER A 428 -7.02 34.67 -25.99
C SER A 428 -6.40 35.29 -24.74
N GLN A 429 -6.95 35.03 -23.56
CA GLN A 429 -6.20 35.17 -22.33
C GLN A 429 -5.32 33.94 -22.23
N ARG A 430 -4.06 34.09 -22.67
CA ARG A 430 -2.97 33.19 -22.27
C ARG A 430 -2.96 33.21 -20.75
N SER A 431 -3.54 32.19 -20.13
CA SER A 431 -3.37 32.00 -18.71
C SER A 431 -1.95 31.49 -18.47
N SER A 432 -1.07 32.37 -18.05
CA SER A 432 0.19 31.96 -17.43
C SER A 432 -0.08 31.70 -15.96
N TYR A 433 -0.63 30.53 -15.64
CA TYR A 433 -0.62 30.08 -14.25
C TYR A 433 0.80 29.63 -13.87
N PRO A 434 1.28 29.98 -12.67
CA PRO A 434 2.61 29.61 -12.22
C PRO A 434 2.70 28.08 -12.14
N MET A 435 3.75 27.53 -12.76
CA MET A 435 4.07 26.11 -12.65
C MET A 435 4.14 25.69 -11.17
N PRO A 436 3.68 24.48 -10.82
CA PRO A 436 3.82 23.96 -9.46
C PRO A 436 5.29 24.03 -9.05
N ARG A 437 5.55 24.59 -7.86
CA ARG A 437 6.86 24.44 -7.23
C ARG A 437 7.14 22.96 -7.10
N GLN A 438 8.24 22.51 -7.71
CA GLN A 438 8.79 21.18 -7.45
C GLN A 438 8.90 21.02 -5.94
N VAL A 439 8.06 20.15 -5.37
CA VAL A 439 8.27 19.63 -4.03
C VAL A 439 9.53 18.79 -4.15
N GLN A 440 10.62 19.29 -3.57
CA GLN A 440 11.86 18.52 -3.54
C GLN A 440 11.59 17.23 -2.77
N PRO A 441 12.07 16.07 -3.25
CA PRO A 441 11.90 14.80 -2.57
C PRO A 441 12.43 14.91 -1.13
N THR A 442 11.61 14.48 -0.17
CA THR A 442 12.02 14.41 1.24
C THR A 442 13.15 13.37 1.34
N PRO A 443 14.34 13.73 1.85
CA PRO A 443 15.46 12.80 1.98
C PRO A 443 15.09 11.64 2.92
N GLY A 444 15.51 10.42 2.58
CA GLY A 444 15.41 9.26 3.46
C GLY A 444 16.26 9.45 4.72
N ARG A 445 15.87 8.80 5.83
CA ARG A 445 16.47 9.00 7.16
C ARG A 445 18.00 8.78 7.21
N ASN A 446 18.54 7.93 6.33
CA ASN A 446 19.97 7.63 6.21
C ASN A 446 20.68 8.38 5.06
N ASP A 447 19.97 9.18 4.26
CA ASP A 447 20.55 9.93 3.14
C ASP A 447 21.51 11.00 3.64
N LYS A 448 22.60 11.22 2.88
CA LYS A 448 23.54 12.32 3.14
C LYS A 448 22.99 13.60 2.55
N VAL A 449 22.77 14.58 3.40
CA VAL A 449 22.24 15.90 3.04
C VAL A 449 23.24 17.00 3.37
N SER A 450 23.07 18.16 2.74
CA SER A 450 23.73 19.40 3.15
C SER A 450 22.69 20.34 3.75
N VAL A 451 23.01 20.96 4.88
CA VAL A 451 22.13 21.91 5.58
C VAL A 451 22.82 23.25 5.80
N ARG A 452 22.05 24.33 5.78
CA ARG A 452 22.48 25.69 6.15
C ARG A 452 21.71 26.14 7.37
N TYR A 453 22.43 26.46 8.43
CA TYR A 453 21.87 26.99 9.67
C TYR A 453 21.57 28.49 9.55
N THR A 454 20.68 28.97 10.42
CA THR A 454 20.26 30.38 10.49
C THR A 454 21.41 31.37 10.77
N ASP A 455 22.51 30.90 11.36
CA ASP A 455 23.76 31.65 11.58
C ASP A 455 24.67 31.73 10.34
N GLY A 456 24.26 31.12 9.22
CA GLY A 456 25.01 31.06 7.97
C GLY A 456 25.99 29.89 7.87
N LYS A 457 26.12 29.05 8.90
CA LYS A 457 26.98 27.85 8.88
C LYS A 457 26.41 26.80 7.92
N VAL A 458 27.25 26.27 7.03
CA VAL A 458 26.90 25.17 6.12
C VAL A 458 27.57 23.88 6.59
N VAL A 459 26.78 22.84 6.79
CA VAL A 459 27.24 21.49 7.11
C VAL A 459 26.90 20.59 5.93
N LYS A 460 27.92 19.98 5.33
CA LYS A 460 27.77 19.08 4.17
C LYS A 460 27.93 17.62 4.60
N ASP A 461 27.37 16.71 3.81
CA ASP A 461 27.48 15.24 3.97
C ASP A 461 27.07 14.71 5.34
N VAL A 462 25.99 15.26 5.92
CA VAL A 462 25.44 14.80 7.20
C VAL A 462 24.24 13.88 6.97
N LYS A 463 24.13 12.77 7.69
CA LYS A 463 22.94 11.89 7.63
C LYS A 463 21.71 12.68 8.06
N TYR A 464 20.61 12.62 7.31
CA TYR A 464 19.38 13.39 7.58
C TYR A 464 18.89 13.25 9.03
N LYS A 465 18.90 12.04 9.59
CA LYS A 465 18.54 11.78 11.01
C LYS A 465 19.27 12.62 12.05
N LYS A 466 20.48 13.13 11.75
CA LYS A 466 21.26 13.97 12.68
C LYS A 466 20.83 15.44 12.67
N VAL A 467 20.10 15.87 11.64
CA VAL A 467 19.69 17.26 11.42
C VAL A 467 18.18 17.42 11.29
N GLU A 468 17.44 16.31 11.23
CA GLU A 468 15.98 16.24 11.15
C GLU A 468 15.28 17.10 12.21
N ALA A 469 15.66 16.95 13.48
CA ALA A 469 15.09 17.75 14.57
C ALA A 469 15.36 19.26 14.42
N ASP A 470 16.51 19.63 13.85
CA ASP A 470 16.87 21.04 13.61
C ASP A 470 16.13 21.61 12.39
N ILE A 471 15.86 20.80 11.37
CA ILE A 471 15.06 21.16 10.19
C ILE A 471 13.59 21.36 10.59
N LEU A 472 13.01 20.42 11.35
CA LEU A 472 11.63 20.51 11.84
C LEU A 472 11.42 21.70 12.80
N ALA A 473 12.45 22.03 13.59
CA ALA A 473 12.44 23.21 14.45
C ALA A 473 12.76 24.53 13.71
N GLY A 474 12.99 24.50 12.39
CA GLY A 474 13.29 25.69 11.57
C GLY A 474 14.65 26.32 11.83
N LYS A 475 15.59 25.61 12.46
CA LYS A 475 16.93 26.11 12.79
C LYS A 475 17.91 26.04 11.61
N CYS A 476 17.64 25.15 10.66
CA CYS A 476 18.40 25.00 9.42
C CYS A 476 17.49 24.56 8.26
N VAL A 477 18.00 24.73 7.03
CA VAL A 477 17.31 24.34 5.77
C VAL A 477 18.22 23.44 4.93
N LEU A 478 17.62 22.50 4.19
CA LEU A 478 18.33 21.71 3.18
C LEU A 478 18.82 22.62 2.04
N VAL A 479 19.99 22.31 1.47
CA VAL A 479 20.66 23.15 0.45
C VAL A 479 21.24 22.33 -0.68
#